data_AF-A0A2C1K0Q6-F1
#
_entry.id   AF-A0A2C1K0Q6-F1
#
_cell.length_a   1.000
_cell.length_b   1.000
_cell.length_c   1.000
_cell.angle_alpha   90.00
_cell.angle_beta   90.00
_cell.angle_gamma   90.00
#
_symmetry.space_group_name_H-M   'P 1'
#
loop_
_entity.id
_entity.type
_entity.pdbx_description
1 polymer ?
#
loop_
_entity_poly.entity_id
_entity_poly.type
_entity_poly.pdbx_seq_one_letter_code
_entity_poly.pdbx_strand_id
1 'polypeptide(L)'
;MAINDYNRIHENEEIVSTDESSVTVKDKDTGNLRVLRLIDLNENEVKDKELAEKIRNHFKRMSMRKTDWRGSYFMTKTESSLDLKDQLTLTDRRYLMILMIYAQFDKKPFEKNGKALSNKDIAKIWKIDEVNAYKKLAKFCELGIINQIKNKNDKRKANYVINDTYFVMGKLKSQEKFVKVYQSKLKEILDNIQKIEDNKNRKRNKPIDIKDVIGILHAVIPYFHFQTYYLVKNPDEKITIEGEAVLDALERTPKALKHLPKTQIGRILGHRNPDRPTIDKYFSILQQAGAVMVLTTNGRSRYLVHPDLMFRLDSNGQDEYTRHIRAQFGQHDN
;
A
#
# COMPACT_ATOMS: atom_id res chain seq x y z
N MET A 1 -41.72 -14.36 -27.02
CA MET A 1 -40.28 -14.08 -27.23
C MET A 1 -39.53 -14.67 -26.06
N ALA A 2 -38.77 -15.74 -26.29
CA ALA A 2 -37.93 -16.33 -25.26
C ALA A 2 -36.80 -15.34 -24.93
N ILE A 3 -36.75 -14.89 -23.68
CA ILE A 3 -35.55 -14.21 -23.16
C ILE A 3 -34.45 -15.26 -23.22
N ASN A 4 -33.38 -14.95 -23.96
CA ASN A 4 -32.23 -15.82 -24.17
C ASN A 4 -31.70 -16.29 -22.80
N ASP A 5 -31.87 -17.58 -22.47
CA ASP A 5 -31.40 -18.18 -21.20
C ASP A 5 -29.88 -18.05 -21.01
N TYR A 6 -29.15 -17.75 -22.08
CA TYR A 6 -27.71 -17.51 -22.10
C TYR A 6 -27.22 -16.43 -21.13
N ASN A 7 -28.09 -15.50 -20.74
CA ASN A 7 -27.70 -14.29 -19.99
C ASN A 7 -28.13 -14.30 -18.51
N ARG A 8 -28.79 -15.36 -18.01
CA ARG A 8 -29.23 -15.46 -16.61
C ARG A 8 -28.13 -16.04 -15.73
N ILE A 9 -27.83 -15.45 -14.56
CA ILE A 9 -26.91 -16.04 -13.57
C ILE A 9 -27.59 -17.23 -12.89
N HIS A 10 -26.92 -18.40 -12.91
CA HIS A 10 -27.46 -19.65 -12.36
C HIS A 10 -26.86 -19.95 -10.97
N GLU A 11 -27.61 -20.70 -10.15
CA GLU A 11 -27.21 -21.07 -8.77
C GLU A 11 -25.99 -22.00 -8.71
N ASN A 12 -25.67 -22.69 -9.80
CA ASN A 12 -24.60 -23.67 -9.86
C ASN A 12 -23.30 -23.11 -10.45
N GLU A 13 -23.12 -21.80 -10.45
CA GLU A 13 -21.93 -21.17 -11.04
C GLU A 13 -20.89 -20.71 -10.01
N GLU A 14 -19.63 -20.71 -10.41
CA GLU A 14 -18.53 -20.14 -9.63
C GLU A 14 -17.62 -19.25 -10.47
N ILE A 15 -17.08 -18.20 -9.85
CA ILE A 15 -16.13 -17.30 -10.50
C ILE A 15 -14.77 -17.99 -10.59
N VAL A 16 -14.29 -18.19 -11.82
CA VAL A 16 -12.98 -18.80 -12.09
C VAL A 16 -11.92 -17.74 -12.38
N SER A 17 -12.31 -16.65 -13.03
CA SER A 17 -11.42 -15.55 -13.32
C SER A 17 -12.19 -14.23 -13.41
N THR A 18 -11.48 -13.13 -13.20
CA THR A 18 -12.02 -11.78 -13.29
C THR A 18 -11.04 -10.92 -14.06
N ASP A 19 -11.52 -10.12 -15.00
CA ASP A 19 -10.73 -9.11 -15.69
C ASP A 19 -11.32 -7.70 -15.48
N GLU A 20 -10.83 -6.73 -16.24
CA GLU A 20 -11.24 -5.32 -16.11
C GLU A 20 -12.67 -5.02 -16.59
N SER A 21 -13.24 -5.84 -17.47
CA SER A 21 -14.53 -5.59 -18.12
C SER A 21 -15.51 -6.77 -18.05
N SER A 22 -15.07 -7.89 -17.47
CA SER A 22 -15.80 -9.14 -17.45
C SER A 22 -15.41 -10.06 -16.28
N VAL A 23 -16.28 -11.03 -16.01
CA VAL A 23 -16.07 -12.11 -15.06
C VAL A 23 -16.31 -13.43 -15.79
N THR A 24 -15.36 -14.36 -15.72
CA THR A 24 -15.57 -15.71 -16.23
C THR A 24 -16.14 -16.57 -15.13
N VAL A 25 -17.31 -17.15 -15.38
CA VAL A 25 -17.97 -18.11 -14.50
C VAL A 25 -17.90 -19.51 -15.10
N LYS A 26 -17.83 -20.51 -14.23
CA LYS A 26 -17.90 -21.93 -14.57
C LYS A 26 -19.16 -22.50 -13.94
N ASP A 27 -19.96 -23.16 -14.75
CA ASP A 27 -21.05 -24.00 -14.28
C ASP A 27 -20.46 -25.27 -13.63
N LYS A 28 -20.83 -25.55 -12.38
CA LYS A 28 -20.28 -26.64 -11.56
C LYS A 28 -20.70 -28.02 -12.05
N ASP A 29 -21.88 -28.12 -12.68
CA ASP A 29 -22.45 -29.39 -13.10
C ASP A 29 -21.95 -29.79 -14.48
N THR A 30 -21.90 -28.83 -15.40
CA THR A 30 -21.53 -29.05 -16.80
C THR A 30 -20.05 -28.74 -17.09
N GLY A 31 -19.41 -27.95 -16.23
CA GLY A 31 -18.05 -27.47 -16.43
C GLY A 31 -17.91 -26.37 -17.48
N ASN A 32 -19.02 -25.92 -18.09
CA ASN A 32 -19.01 -24.92 -19.15
C ASN A 32 -18.57 -23.55 -18.62
N LEU A 33 -17.78 -22.84 -19.44
CA LEU A 33 -17.30 -21.49 -19.14
C LEU A 33 -18.12 -20.46 -19.91
N ARG A 34 -18.50 -19.37 -19.26
CA ARG A 34 -19.03 -18.19 -19.93
C ARG A 34 -18.53 -16.90 -19.29
N VAL A 35 -18.58 -15.83 -20.07
CA VAL A 35 -18.06 -14.51 -19.71
C VAL A 35 -19.21 -13.55 -19.49
N LEU A 36 -19.33 -13.01 -18.28
CA LEU A 36 -20.35 -12.05 -17.87
C LEU A 36 -19.79 -10.62 -17.84
N ARG A 37 -20.50 -9.65 -18.41
CA ARG A 37 -20.20 -8.22 -18.34
C ARG A 37 -21.16 -7.50 -17.40
N LEU A 38 -20.79 -6.30 -16.95
CA LEU A 38 -21.62 -5.51 -16.02
C LEU A 38 -23.02 -5.20 -16.58
N ILE A 39 -23.14 -4.98 -17.89
CA ILE A 39 -24.42 -4.72 -18.56
C ILE A 39 -25.38 -5.91 -18.38
N ASP A 40 -24.84 -7.13 -18.41
CA ASP A 40 -25.59 -8.37 -18.24
C ASP A 40 -26.18 -8.53 -16.82
N LEU A 41 -25.67 -7.80 -15.81
CA LEU A 41 -26.22 -7.84 -14.44
C LEU A 41 -27.43 -6.95 -14.23
N ASN A 42 -27.59 -5.93 -15.07
CA ASN A 42 -28.65 -4.92 -14.95
C ASN A 42 -29.88 -5.28 -15.80
N GLU A 43 -29.70 -6.12 -16.82
CA GLU A 43 -30.74 -6.47 -17.80
C GLU A 43 -31.39 -7.85 -17.57
N ASN A 44 -30.91 -8.67 -16.62
CA ASN A 44 -31.34 -10.08 -16.48
C ASN A 44 -31.93 -10.46 -15.10
N GLU A 45 -32.77 -11.50 -15.09
CA GLU A 45 -33.24 -12.16 -13.87
C GLU A 45 -32.09 -12.86 -13.13
N VAL A 46 -31.82 -12.39 -11.91
CA VAL A 46 -30.81 -12.93 -11.01
C VAL A 46 -31.43 -14.01 -10.13
N LYS A 47 -31.06 -15.28 -10.34
CA LYS A 47 -31.46 -16.39 -9.45
C LYS A 47 -30.52 -16.50 -8.24
N ASP A 48 -29.21 -16.46 -8.49
CA ASP A 48 -28.21 -16.40 -7.42
C ASP A 48 -27.86 -14.95 -7.04
N LYS A 49 -28.51 -14.47 -5.97
CA LYS A 49 -28.27 -13.12 -5.44
C LYS A 49 -26.86 -12.94 -4.88
N GLU A 50 -26.27 -13.97 -4.29
CA GLU A 50 -24.94 -13.87 -3.67
C GLU A 50 -23.85 -13.76 -4.74
N LEU A 51 -23.95 -14.57 -5.80
CA LEU A 51 -23.03 -14.49 -6.94
C LEU A 51 -23.16 -13.15 -7.68
N ALA A 52 -24.39 -12.69 -7.94
CA ALA A 52 -24.61 -11.38 -8.56
C ALA A 52 -24.06 -10.24 -7.70
N GLU A 53 -24.19 -10.31 -6.38
CA GLU A 53 -23.62 -9.33 -5.46
C GLU A 53 -22.08 -9.36 -5.47
N LYS A 54 -21.45 -10.55 -5.52
CA LYS A 54 -19.99 -10.67 -5.68
C LYS A 54 -19.50 -10.02 -6.98
N ILE A 55 -20.22 -10.21 -8.08
CA ILE A 55 -19.89 -9.62 -9.39
C ILE A 55 -20.11 -8.10 -9.37
N ARG A 56 -21.23 -7.60 -8.83
CA ARG A 56 -21.47 -6.16 -8.66
C ARG A 56 -20.40 -5.51 -7.80
N ASN A 57 -20.01 -6.14 -6.69
CA ASN A 57 -18.94 -5.67 -5.82
C ASN A 57 -17.57 -5.70 -6.51
N HIS A 58 -17.30 -6.65 -7.41
CA HIS A 58 -16.10 -6.64 -8.27
C HIS A 58 -16.08 -5.39 -9.16
N PHE A 59 -17.12 -5.17 -9.97
CA PHE A 59 -17.17 -4.01 -10.86
C PHE A 59 -17.19 -2.67 -10.12
N LYS A 60 -17.92 -2.58 -8.99
CA LYS A 60 -17.91 -1.38 -8.13
C LYS A 60 -16.49 -1.07 -7.66
N ARG A 61 -15.73 -2.07 -7.20
CA ARG A 61 -14.31 -1.89 -6.81
C ARG A 61 -13.45 -1.46 -7.99
N MET A 62 -13.62 -2.05 -9.17
CA MET A 62 -12.87 -1.65 -10.36
C MET A 62 -13.19 -0.23 -10.82
N SER A 63 -14.47 0.17 -10.79
CA SER A 63 -14.89 1.54 -11.08
C SER A 63 -14.29 2.51 -10.07
N MET A 64 -14.42 2.23 -8.77
CA MET A 64 -13.83 3.07 -7.71
C MET A 64 -12.32 3.22 -7.87
N ARG A 65 -11.61 2.16 -8.29
CA ARG A 65 -10.17 2.22 -8.60
C ARG A 65 -9.88 3.12 -9.80
N LYS A 66 -10.60 2.96 -10.91
CA LYS A 66 -10.40 3.78 -12.12
C LYS A 66 -10.69 5.26 -11.86
N THR A 67 -11.58 5.57 -10.92
CA THR A 67 -11.96 6.94 -10.54
C THR A 67 -11.19 7.50 -9.35
N ASP A 68 -10.36 6.70 -8.66
CA ASP A 68 -9.58 7.19 -7.52
C ASP A 68 -8.43 8.07 -8.03
N TRP A 69 -8.58 9.37 -7.85
CA TRP A 69 -7.63 10.39 -8.30
C TRP A 69 -6.22 10.22 -7.71
N ARG A 70 -6.08 9.50 -6.59
CA ARG A 70 -4.77 9.18 -5.98
C ARG A 70 -3.95 8.19 -6.80
N GLY A 71 -4.59 7.47 -7.73
CA GLY A 71 -3.95 6.56 -8.67
C GLY A 71 -3.64 5.17 -8.09
N SER A 72 -2.67 4.49 -8.70
CA SER A 72 -2.30 3.12 -8.35
C SER A 72 -1.73 3.00 -6.94
N TYR A 73 -2.03 1.87 -6.30
CA TYR A 73 -1.55 1.53 -4.97
C TYR A 73 -1.20 0.05 -4.87
N PHE A 74 -0.32 -0.28 -3.92
CA PHE A 74 -0.14 -1.64 -3.44
C PHE A 74 -0.71 -1.78 -2.04
N MET A 75 -1.22 -2.95 -1.71
CA MET A 75 -1.72 -3.28 -0.38
C MET A 75 -0.64 -4.02 0.39
N THR A 76 -0.32 -3.54 1.56
CA THR A 76 0.62 -4.18 2.49
C THR A 76 -0.20 -4.93 3.54
N LYS A 77 0.00 -6.24 3.67
CA LYS A 77 -0.71 -7.05 4.67
C LYS A 77 -0.14 -6.77 6.05
N THR A 78 -0.99 -6.32 6.97
CA THR A 78 -0.58 -5.81 8.28
C THR A 78 0.13 -6.88 9.11
N GLU A 79 -0.47 -8.07 9.23
CA GLU A 79 0.06 -9.16 10.05
C GLU A 79 1.36 -9.72 9.48
N SER A 80 1.36 -10.14 8.21
CA SER A 80 2.56 -10.68 7.55
C SER A 80 3.73 -9.69 7.55
N SER A 81 3.46 -8.38 7.44
CA SER A 81 4.53 -7.37 7.46
C SER A 81 5.24 -7.24 8.81
N LEU A 82 4.62 -7.70 9.91
CA LEU A 82 5.28 -7.76 11.21
C LEU A 82 6.39 -8.82 11.23
N ASP A 83 6.28 -9.90 10.45
CA ASP A 83 7.30 -10.95 10.35
C ASP A 83 8.62 -10.41 9.77
N LEU A 84 8.55 -9.33 8.98
CA LEU A 84 9.71 -8.68 8.39
C LEU A 84 10.47 -7.77 9.38
N LYS A 85 9.95 -7.54 10.59
CA LYS A 85 10.49 -6.57 11.56
C LYS A 85 12.00 -6.74 11.79
N ASP A 86 12.43 -7.94 12.14
CA ASP A 86 13.82 -8.24 12.49
C ASP A 86 14.65 -8.78 11.30
N GLN A 87 14.02 -8.92 10.13
CA GLN A 87 14.66 -9.47 8.92
C GLN A 87 15.17 -8.38 7.96
N LEU A 88 14.59 -7.18 8.02
CA LEU A 88 14.92 -6.06 7.15
C LEU A 88 15.54 -4.90 7.91
N THR A 89 16.74 -4.49 7.48
CA THR A 89 17.37 -3.24 7.93
C THR A 89 16.60 -2.03 7.40
N LEU A 90 16.81 -0.86 8.00
CA LEU A 90 16.19 0.38 7.52
C LEU A 90 16.51 0.64 6.04
N THR A 91 17.75 0.39 5.63
CA THR A 91 18.22 0.50 4.25
C THR A 91 17.51 -0.51 3.32
N ASP A 92 17.28 -1.75 3.76
CA ASP A 92 16.52 -2.72 2.97
C ASP A 92 15.07 -2.25 2.76
N ARG A 93 14.44 -1.73 3.81
CA ARG A 93 13.09 -1.16 3.74
C ARG A 93 13.00 0.01 2.77
N ARG A 94 14.02 0.87 2.71
CA ARG A 94 14.10 1.94 1.70
C ARG A 94 14.02 1.36 0.30
N TYR A 95 14.90 0.41 -0.03
CA TYR A 95 14.98 -0.14 -1.38
C TYR A 95 13.70 -0.87 -1.77
N LEU A 96 13.07 -1.55 -0.81
CA LEU A 96 11.76 -2.15 -0.99
C LEU A 96 10.71 -1.09 -1.35
N MET A 97 10.59 0.00 -0.56
CA MET A 97 9.62 1.07 -0.86
C MET A 97 9.84 1.71 -2.23
N ILE A 98 11.10 1.93 -2.64
CA ILE A 98 11.43 2.45 -3.97
C ILE A 98 11.00 1.46 -5.06
N LEU A 99 11.26 0.16 -4.88
CA LEU A 99 10.89 -0.87 -5.86
C LEU A 99 9.37 -0.99 -6.01
N MET A 100 8.62 -0.87 -4.91
CA MET A 100 7.15 -0.98 -4.89
C MET A 100 6.44 0.12 -5.68
N ILE A 101 7.10 1.23 -6.02
CA ILE A 101 6.56 2.25 -6.94
C ILE A 101 6.38 1.70 -8.36
N TYR A 102 7.19 0.72 -8.73
CA TYR A 102 7.19 0.11 -10.06
C TYR A 102 6.36 -1.18 -10.10
N ALA A 103 5.72 -1.54 -8.99
CA ALA A 103 4.88 -2.72 -8.89
C ALA A 103 3.69 -2.64 -9.85
N GLN A 104 3.30 -3.79 -10.38
CA GLN A 104 2.22 -3.93 -11.35
C GLN A 104 1.14 -4.89 -10.83
N PHE A 105 -0.07 -4.73 -11.35
CA PHE A 105 -1.19 -5.65 -11.12
C PHE A 105 -0.94 -7.01 -11.79
N ASP A 106 -1.72 -8.01 -11.39
CA ASP A 106 -1.83 -9.32 -12.06
C ASP A 106 -0.51 -10.09 -12.19
N LYS A 107 0.36 -9.98 -11.17
CA LYS A 107 1.67 -10.65 -11.12
C LYS A 107 2.56 -10.32 -12.32
N LYS A 108 2.34 -9.15 -12.94
CA LYS A 108 3.23 -8.64 -13.98
C LYS A 108 4.57 -8.21 -13.38
N PRO A 109 5.66 -8.25 -14.16
CA PRO A 109 6.96 -7.80 -13.69
C PRO A 109 6.93 -6.34 -13.25
N PHE A 110 7.81 -5.96 -12.33
CA PHE A 110 8.04 -4.53 -12.05
C PHE A 110 8.39 -3.82 -13.35
N GLU A 111 7.79 -2.64 -13.56
CA GLU A 111 7.83 -1.96 -14.85
C GLU A 111 8.08 -0.47 -14.68
N LYS A 112 8.83 0.10 -15.61
CA LYS A 112 8.97 1.54 -15.79
C LYS A 112 8.78 1.88 -17.25
N ASN A 113 7.82 2.76 -17.54
CA ASN A 113 7.52 3.25 -18.90
C ASN A 113 7.28 2.11 -19.93
N GLY A 114 6.44 1.12 -19.62
CA GLY A 114 6.13 0.03 -20.55
C GLY A 114 7.18 -1.09 -20.59
N LYS A 115 8.28 -0.98 -19.82
CA LYS A 115 9.41 -1.92 -19.88
C LYS A 115 9.66 -2.58 -18.54
N ALA A 116 9.69 -3.91 -18.55
CA ALA A 116 10.03 -4.71 -17.39
C ALA A 116 11.46 -4.39 -16.91
N LEU A 117 11.63 -4.24 -15.60
CA LEU A 117 12.89 -3.88 -14.98
C LEU A 117 13.81 -5.09 -14.82
N SER A 118 15.03 -4.96 -15.33
CA SER A 118 16.13 -5.91 -15.07
C SER A 118 16.92 -5.54 -13.81
N ASN A 119 17.84 -6.42 -13.37
CA ASN A 119 18.79 -6.11 -12.29
C ASN A 119 19.50 -4.77 -12.49
N LYS A 120 19.96 -4.51 -13.72
CA LYS A 120 20.67 -3.29 -14.09
C LYS A 120 19.80 -2.05 -13.97
N ASP A 121 18.52 -2.16 -14.34
CA ASP A 121 17.59 -1.04 -14.22
C ASP A 121 17.25 -0.74 -12.76
N ILE A 122 17.05 -1.79 -11.96
CA ILE A 122 16.80 -1.67 -10.52
C ILE A 122 18.02 -1.06 -9.82
N ALA A 123 19.24 -1.49 -10.14
CA ALA A 123 20.47 -0.93 -9.58
C ALA A 123 20.59 0.58 -9.86
N LYS A 124 20.27 1.01 -11.09
CA LYS A 124 20.22 2.44 -11.46
C LYS A 124 19.16 3.21 -10.68
N ILE A 125 17.96 2.66 -10.54
CA ILE A 125 16.86 3.26 -9.76
C ILE A 125 17.29 3.44 -8.29
N TRP A 126 17.94 2.43 -7.73
CA TRP A 126 18.45 2.43 -6.36
C TRP A 126 19.73 3.25 -6.17
N LYS A 127 20.36 3.68 -7.26
CA LYS A 127 21.65 4.39 -7.30
C LYS A 127 22.76 3.61 -6.57
N ILE A 128 22.85 2.31 -6.83
CA ILE A 128 23.91 1.42 -6.33
C ILE A 128 24.47 0.56 -7.46
N ASP A 129 25.59 -0.10 -7.22
CA ASP A 129 26.16 -1.06 -8.18
C ASP A 129 25.27 -2.31 -8.33
N GLU A 130 25.42 -2.99 -9.48
CA GLU A 130 24.59 -4.14 -9.84
C GLU A 130 24.78 -5.33 -8.89
N VAL A 131 25.97 -5.51 -8.30
CA VAL A 131 26.26 -6.61 -7.36
C VAL A 131 25.49 -6.41 -6.06
N ASN A 132 25.51 -5.21 -5.50
CA ASN A 132 24.75 -4.90 -4.28
C ASN A 132 23.24 -4.91 -4.53
N ALA A 133 22.77 -4.46 -5.70
CA ALA A 133 21.37 -4.60 -6.09
C ALA A 133 20.95 -6.08 -6.16
N TYR A 134 21.78 -6.92 -6.78
CA TYR A 134 21.53 -8.36 -6.86
C TYR A 134 21.43 -9.01 -5.48
N LYS A 135 22.37 -8.73 -4.56
CA LYS A 135 22.31 -9.24 -3.18
C LYS A 135 21.01 -8.88 -2.46
N LYS A 136 20.53 -7.65 -2.63
CA LYS A 136 19.27 -7.19 -2.04
C LYS A 136 18.06 -7.86 -2.66
N LEU A 137 18.04 -8.01 -3.99
CA LEU A 137 16.97 -8.72 -4.68
C LEU A 137 16.93 -10.20 -4.29
N ALA A 138 18.09 -10.86 -4.17
CA ALA A 138 18.20 -12.23 -3.69
C ALA A 138 17.63 -12.37 -2.28
N LYS A 139 18.01 -11.48 -1.36
CA LYS A 139 17.43 -11.41 -0.01
C LYS A 139 15.90 -11.24 -0.05
N PHE A 140 15.36 -10.36 -0.91
CA PHE A 140 13.91 -10.19 -1.04
C PHE A 140 13.21 -11.43 -1.61
N CYS A 141 13.86 -12.18 -2.49
CA CYS A 141 13.37 -13.47 -2.96
C CYS A 141 13.36 -14.52 -1.84
N GLU A 142 14.46 -14.64 -1.09
CA GLU A 142 14.59 -15.57 0.04
C GLU A 142 13.54 -15.33 1.12
N LEU A 143 13.24 -14.06 1.39
CA LEU A 143 12.21 -13.65 2.34
C LEU A 143 10.78 -13.84 1.81
N GLY A 144 10.60 -14.22 0.55
CA GLY A 144 9.28 -14.39 -0.07
C GLY A 144 8.56 -13.06 -0.34
N ILE A 145 9.28 -11.95 -0.45
CA ILE A 145 8.72 -10.62 -0.74
C ILE A 145 8.43 -10.45 -2.23
N ILE A 146 9.37 -10.93 -3.07
CA ILE A 146 9.26 -10.94 -4.53
C ILE A 146 9.63 -12.32 -5.07
N ASN A 147 9.17 -12.64 -6.27
CA ASN A 147 9.62 -13.82 -6.99
C ASN A 147 10.47 -13.41 -8.20
N GLN A 148 11.56 -14.14 -8.44
CA GLN A 148 12.33 -14.00 -9.66
C GLN A 148 11.65 -14.80 -10.79
N ILE A 149 11.52 -14.18 -11.95
CA ILE A 149 10.99 -14.82 -13.17
C ILE A 149 11.97 -14.63 -14.33
N LYS A 150 11.99 -15.58 -15.25
CA LYS A 150 12.79 -15.46 -16.48
C LYS A 150 12.18 -14.40 -17.39
N ASN A 151 13.00 -13.53 -17.97
CA ASN A 151 12.53 -12.58 -18.96
C ASN A 151 12.09 -13.34 -20.23
N LYS A 152 10.90 -12.99 -20.74
CA LYS A 152 10.29 -13.66 -21.90
C LYS A 152 11.14 -13.50 -23.18
N ASN A 153 11.79 -12.37 -23.33
CA ASN A 153 12.54 -12.01 -24.55
C ASN A 153 14.04 -12.39 -24.44
N ASP A 154 14.56 -12.57 -23.23
CA ASP A 154 15.96 -12.93 -23.00
C ASP A 154 16.06 -13.80 -21.74
N LYS A 155 16.11 -15.12 -21.92
CA LYS A 155 16.13 -16.08 -20.80
C LYS A 155 17.35 -15.93 -19.88
N ARG A 156 18.40 -15.21 -20.29
CA ARG A 156 19.58 -14.91 -19.47
C ARG A 156 19.34 -13.75 -18.49
N LYS A 157 18.26 -12.99 -18.68
CA LYS A 157 17.86 -11.89 -17.80
C LYS A 157 16.75 -12.33 -16.87
N ALA A 158 16.84 -11.86 -15.63
CA ALA A 158 15.80 -12.01 -14.63
C ALA A 158 14.97 -10.73 -14.55
N ASN A 159 13.66 -10.90 -14.43
CA ASN A 159 12.74 -9.88 -13.98
C ASN A 159 12.15 -10.32 -12.62
N TYR A 160 11.44 -9.44 -11.94
CA TYR A 160 10.85 -9.74 -10.63
C TYR A 160 9.37 -9.37 -10.60
N VAL A 161 8.60 -10.11 -9.83
CA VAL A 161 7.17 -9.87 -9.57
C VAL A 161 6.95 -9.86 -8.07
N ILE A 162 5.89 -9.20 -7.62
CA ILE A 162 5.49 -9.29 -6.21
C ILE A 162 5.08 -10.74 -5.88
N ASN A 163 5.45 -11.18 -4.68
CA ASN A 163 4.87 -12.34 -4.05
C ASN A 163 3.74 -11.90 -3.11
N ASP A 164 2.59 -12.56 -3.19
CA ASP A 164 1.36 -12.20 -2.47
C ASP A 164 1.44 -12.41 -0.94
N THR A 165 2.59 -12.83 -0.40
CA THR A 165 2.79 -13.09 1.04
C THR A 165 2.70 -11.81 1.87
N TYR A 166 3.33 -10.71 1.42
CA TYR A 166 3.38 -9.44 2.18
C TYR A 166 2.68 -8.30 1.46
N PHE A 167 2.73 -8.29 0.13
CA PHE A 167 2.20 -7.22 -0.70
C PHE A 167 1.27 -7.78 -1.76
N VAL A 168 0.22 -7.04 -2.08
CA VAL A 168 -0.72 -7.40 -3.13
C VAL A 168 -1.07 -6.17 -3.95
N MET A 169 -0.99 -6.28 -5.27
CA MET A 169 -1.59 -5.34 -6.20
C MET A 169 -2.80 -6.00 -6.85
N GLY A 170 -4.00 -5.63 -6.41
CA GLY A 170 -5.24 -6.21 -6.95
C GLY A 170 -6.18 -6.73 -5.86
N LYS A 171 -6.49 -8.02 -5.87
CA LYS A 171 -7.49 -8.63 -4.98
C LYS A 171 -6.81 -9.34 -3.81
N LEU A 172 -7.20 -8.99 -2.58
CA LEU A 172 -6.84 -9.77 -1.40
C LEU A 172 -7.63 -11.07 -1.32
N LYS A 173 -6.96 -12.13 -0.90
CA LYS A 173 -7.60 -13.39 -0.56
C LYS A 173 -8.06 -13.28 0.89
N SER A 174 -9.37 -13.23 1.13
CA SER A 174 -10.02 -13.19 2.45
C SER A 174 -9.89 -11.88 3.25
N GLN A 175 -10.44 -11.88 4.47
CA GLN A 175 -10.58 -10.77 5.45
C GLN A 175 -9.24 -10.24 6.01
N GLU A 176 -8.13 -10.46 5.31
CA GLU A 176 -6.82 -9.99 5.74
C GLU A 176 -6.82 -8.46 5.88
N LYS A 177 -6.29 -7.98 7.01
CA LYS A 177 -6.10 -6.56 7.26
C LYS A 177 -4.92 -6.05 6.45
N PHE A 178 -5.10 -4.89 5.81
CA PHE A 178 -4.10 -4.34 4.92
C PHE A 178 -4.07 -2.81 4.97
N VAL A 179 -3.00 -2.22 4.47
CA VAL A 179 -2.88 -0.79 4.22
C VAL A 179 -2.57 -0.56 2.75
N LYS A 180 -3.38 0.25 2.06
CA LYS A 180 -3.09 0.75 0.71
C LYS A 180 -1.98 1.79 0.82
N VAL A 181 -0.94 1.65 0.02
CA VAL A 181 0.12 2.65 -0.15
C VAL A 181 0.08 3.13 -1.59
N TYR A 182 -0.24 4.41 -1.79
CA TYR A 182 -0.40 4.99 -3.11
C TYR A 182 0.95 5.33 -3.72
N GLN A 183 1.22 4.79 -4.90
CA GLN A 183 2.51 4.88 -5.58
C GLN A 183 2.83 6.31 -5.99
N SER A 184 1.83 7.09 -6.41
CA SER A 184 2.00 8.49 -6.82
C SER A 184 2.51 9.37 -5.68
N LYS A 185 1.81 9.39 -4.54
CA LYS A 185 2.22 10.17 -3.36
C LYS A 185 3.52 9.65 -2.76
N LEU A 186 3.75 8.33 -2.75
CA LEU A 186 5.02 7.76 -2.31
C LEU A 186 6.21 8.24 -3.17
N LYS A 187 6.03 8.32 -4.49
CA LYS A 187 7.05 8.85 -5.40
C LYS A 187 7.30 10.34 -5.16
N GLU A 188 6.24 11.13 -4.99
CA GLU A 188 6.35 12.55 -4.64
C GLU A 188 7.18 12.76 -3.35
N ILE A 189 6.90 11.98 -2.31
CA ILE A 189 7.64 12.04 -1.05
C ILE A 189 9.12 11.69 -1.24
N LEU A 190 9.44 10.65 -2.02
CA LEU A 190 10.83 10.30 -2.32
C LEU A 190 11.56 11.43 -3.07
N ASP A 191 10.89 12.04 -4.05
CA ASP A 191 11.44 13.17 -4.80
C ASP A 191 11.69 14.36 -3.87
N ASN A 192 10.78 14.63 -2.92
CA ASN A 192 10.96 15.66 -1.90
C ASN A 192 12.12 15.35 -0.94
N ILE A 193 12.27 14.10 -0.48
CA ILE A 193 13.42 13.67 0.32
C ILE A 193 14.73 13.91 -0.43
N GLN A 194 14.78 13.57 -1.72
CA GLN A 194 15.98 13.81 -2.55
C GLN A 194 16.29 15.31 -2.65
N LYS A 195 15.28 16.17 -2.87
CA LYS A 195 15.47 17.63 -2.88
C LYS A 195 16.00 18.15 -1.54
N ILE A 196 15.46 17.66 -0.42
CA ILE A 196 15.93 18.03 0.94
C ILE A 196 17.39 17.63 1.13
N GLU A 197 17.77 16.44 0.68
CA GLU A 197 19.14 15.94 0.72
C GLU A 197 20.08 16.82 -0.11
N ASP A 198 19.73 17.08 -1.37
CA ASP A 198 20.51 17.88 -2.30
C ASP A 198 20.73 19.30 -1.74
N ASN A 199 19.68 19.91 -1.20
CA ASN A 199 19.75 21.22 -0.55
C ASN A 199 20.67 21.22 0.67
N LYS A 200 20.58 20.19 1.53
CA LYS A 200 21.46 20.07 2.70
C LYS A 200 22.91 19.83 2.31
N ASN A 201 23.16 19.16 1.18
CA ASN A 201 24.51 18.83 0.70
C ASN A 201 25.16 19.92 -0.14
N ARG A 202 24.40 20.89 -0.66
CA ARG A 202 24.88 21.95 -1.57
C ARG A 202 26.15 22.69 -1.11
N LYS A 203 26.35 22.85 0.21
CA LYS A 203 27.49 23.59 0.80
C LYS A 203 28.34 22.72 1.74
N ARG A 204 28.18 21.40 1.71
CA ARG A 204 28.90 20.50 2.62
C ARG A 204 30.10 19.87 1.94
N ASN A 205 31.25 19.95 2.60
CA ASN A 205 32.44 19.21 2.19
C ASN A 205 32.26 17.68 2.36
N LYS A 206 31.40 17.26 3.31
CA LYS A 206 31.02 15.87 3.52
C LYS A 206 29.50 15.71 3.38
N PRO A 207 29.02 15.02 2.34
CA PRO A 207 27.59 14.84 2.12
C PRO A 207 26.97 14.00 3.24
N ILE A 208 25.72 14.30 3.59
CA ILE A 208 24.87 13.46 4.43
C ILE A 208 24.01 12.57 3.52
N ASP A 209 23.83 11.32 3.90
CA ASP A 209 22.83 10.43 3.30
C ASP A 209 21.61 10.39 4.24
N ILE A 210 20.45 10.78 3.70
CA ILE A 210 19.18 10.73 4.43
C ILE A 210 18.12 9.90 3.69
N LYS A 211 18.50 9.16 2.65
CA LYS A 211 17.55 8.42 1.80
C LYS A 211 16.88 7.29 2.56
N ASP A 212 17.55 6.73 3.57
CA ASP A 212 17.05 5.63 4.39
C ASP A 212 15.81 6.00 5.22
N VAL A 213 15.50 7.31 5.37
CA VAL A 213 14.34 7.82 6.09
C VAL A 213 13.02 7.19 5.64
N ILE A 214 12.85 6.95 4.32
CA ILE A 214 11.63 6.33 3.79
C ILE A 214 11.43 4.90 4.31
N GLY A 215 12.50 4.22 4.72
CA GLY A 215 12.43 2.87 5.28
C GLY A 215 11.62 2.80 6.58
N ILE A 216 11.48 3.92 7.31
CA ILE A 216 10.66 3.99 8.52
C ILE A 216 9.19 3.83 8.18
N LEU A 217 8.74 4.45 7.08
CA LEU A 217 7.34 4.34 6.67
C LEU A 217 6.94 2.88 6.53
N HIS A 218 7.74 2.09 5.81
CA HIS A 218 7.53 0.65 5.70
C HIS A 218 7.46 -0.05 7.08
N ALA A 219 8.37 0.29 7.99
CA ALA A 219 8.41 -0.32 9.32
C ALA A 219 7.18 0.00 10.17
N VAL A 220 6.59 1.19 10.00
CA VAL A 220 5.42 1.64 10.76
C VAL A 220 4.08 1.34 10.09
N ILE A 221 4.05 0.80 8.86
CA ILE A 221 2.80 0.42 8.17
C ILE A 221 1.86 -0.39 9.06
N PRO A 222 2.33 -1.44 9.77
CA PRO A 222 1.43 -2.25 10.58
C PRO A 222 0.75 -1.49 11.73
N TYR A 223 1.27 -0.32 12.10
CA TYR A 223 0.81 0.50 13.21
C TYR A 223 -0.11 1.66 12.77
N PHE A 224 -0.48 1.70 11.49
CA PHE A 224 -1.35 2.73 10.92
C PHE A 224 -2.82 2.48 11.25
N HIS A 225 -3.42 3.40 12.01
CA HIS A 225 -4.82 3.30 12.44
C HIS A 225 -5.79 3.54 11.28
N PHE A 226 -6.76 2.63 11.11
CA PHE A 226 -7.60 2.63 9.92
C PHE A 226 -8.60 3.79 9.81
N GLN A 227 -9.04 4.37 10.93
CA GLN A 227 -10.02 5.48 10.93
C GLN A 227 -9.38 6.85 11.11
N THR A 228 -8.22 6.92 11.76
CA THR A 228 -7.67 8.20 12.26
C THR A 228 -6.31 8.55 11.65
N TYR A 229 -5.69 7.63 10.90
CA TYR A 229 -4.40 7.82 10.25
C TYR A 229 -3.20 8.02 11.20
N TYR A 230 -3.41 7.92 12.51
CA TYR A 230 -2.35 7.96 13.50
C TYR A 230 -1.54 6.67 13.53
N LEU A 231 -0.27 6.78 13.89
CA LEU A 231 0.56 5.64 14.29
C LEU A 231 0.26 5.26 15.74
N VAL A 232 -0.27 4.06 15.95
CA VAL A 232 -0.75 3.55 17.24
C VAL A 232 -0.40 2.07 17.41
N LYS A 233 -0.42 1.58 18.66
CA LYS A 233 -0.22 0.16 18.99
C LYS A 233 -1.48 -0.69 18.77
N ASN A 234 -2.65 -0.05 18.67
CA ASN A 234 -3.95 -0.68 18.43
C ASN A 234 -4.54 -0.24 17.08
N PRO A 235 -3.85 -0.53 15.95
CA PRO A 235 -4.17 0.01 14.62
C PRO A 235 -5.54 -0.43 14.08
N ASP A 236 -6.12 -1.48 14.68
CA ASP A 236 -7.33 -2.15 14.23
C ASP A 236 -8.53 -1.90 15.15
N GLU A 237 -8.32 -1.21 16.28
CA GLU A 237 -9.35 -1.01 17.30
C GLU A 237 -10.30 0.10 16.84
N LYS A 238 -11.53 -0.27 16.49
CA LYS A 238 -12.55 0.71 16.08
C LYS A 238 -12.84 1.65 17.25
N ILE A 239 -12.82 2.96 16.97
CA ILE A 239 -13.14 3.98 17.97
C ILE A 239 -14.57 4.51 17.83
N THR A 240 -15.15 4.42 16.62
CA THR A 240 -16.50 4.91 16.34
C THR A 240 -17.58 3.89 16.66
N ILE A 241 -18.73 4.36 17.14
CA ILE A 241 -19.99 3.58 17.14
C ILE A 241 -20.73 3.75 15.80
N GLU A 242 -21.82 3.03 15.61
CA GLU A 242 -22.60 3.11 14.37
C GLU A 242 -23.16 4.53 14.16
N GLY A 243 -22.95 5.09 12.96
CA GLY A 243 -23.39 6.45 12.61
C GLY A 243 -22.54 7.59 13.19
N GLU A 244 -21.56 7.31 14.05
CA GLU A 244 -20.72 8.33 14.70
C GLU A 244 -19.57 8.78 13.79
N ALA A 245 -19.33 10.10 13.72
CA ALA A 245 -18.17 10.64 13.02
C ALA A 245 -16.87 10.39 13.81
N VAL A 246 -15.74 10.34 13.11
CA VAL A 246 -14.44 10.07 13.74
C VAL A 246 -14.06 11.16 14.74
N LEU A 247 -14.42 12.42 14.48
CA LEU A 247 -14.14 13.54 15.39
C LEU A 247 -14.89 13.36 16.72
N ASP A 248 -16.19 13.09 16.66
CA ASP A 248 -17.03 12.86 17.84
C ASP A 248 -16.50 11.70 18.70
N ALA A 249 -16.06 10.61 18.04
CA ALA A 249 -15.47 9.46 18.73
C ALA A 249 -14.18 9.81 19.49
N LEU A 250 -13.35 10.69 18.92
CA LEU A 250 -12.11 11.17 19.55
C LEU A 250 -12.40 12.09 20.74
N GLU A 251 -13.47 12.89 20.68
CA GLU A 251 -13.92 13.72 21.80
C GLU A 251 -14.51 12.88 22.94
N ARG A 252 -15.35 11.90 22.60
CA ARG A 252 -15.96 10.97 23.58
C ARG A 252 -14.90 10.14 24.30
N THR A 253 -13.89 9.64 23.57
CA THR A 253 -12.86 8.74 24.13
C THR A 253 -11.45 9.19 23.74
N PRO A 254 -10.91 10.26 24.36
CA PRO A 254 -9.64 10.87 23.95
C PRO A 254 -8.41 9.97 24.19
N LYS A 255 -8.57 8.88 24.95
CA LYS A 255 -7.53 7.87 25.22
C LYS A 255 -7.71 6.57 24.43
N ALA A 256 -8.64 6.51 23.47
CA ALA A 256 -8.87 5.32 22.66
C ALA A 256 -7.63 4.94 21.82
N LEU A 257 -6.85 5.94 21.39
CA LEU A 257 -5.65 5.72 20.59
C LEU A 257 -4.41 5.49 21.46
N LYS A 258 -3.83 4.29 21.37
CA LYS A 258 -2.57 3.95 22.05
C LYS A 258 -1.38 4.38 21.18
N HIS A 259 -1.14 5.69 21.07
CA HIS A 259 -0.11 6.26 20.21
C HIS A 259 1.27 5.60 20.36
N LEU A 260 1.98 5.47 19.23
CA LEU A 260 3.27 4.83 19.16
C LEU A 260 4.38 5.76 19.69
N PRO A 261 5.04 5.45 20.83
CA PRO A 261 6.10 6.31 21.35
C PRO A 261 7.41 6.11 20.57
N LYS A 262 8.28 7.12 20.58
CA LYS A 262 9.64 7.08 19.96
C LYS A 262 10.43 5.83 20.35
N THR A 263 10.36 5.43 21.61
CA THR A 263 11.04 4.23 22.11
C THR A 263 10.54 2.96 21.43
N GLN A 264 9.24 2.88 21.14
CA GLN A 264 8.67 1.73 20.43
C GLN A 264 9.08 1.75 18.95
N ILE A 265 9.10 2.94 18.32
CA ILE A 265 9.59 3.09 16.95
C ILE A 265 11.03 2.60 16.83
N GLY A 266 11.93 2.99 17.74
CA GLY A 266 13.32 2.50 17.69
C GLY A 266 13.43 0.98 17.83
N ARG A 267 12.59 0.36 18.66
CA ARG A 267 12.51 -1.11 18.76
C ARG A 267 11.98 -1.76 17.49
N ILE A 268 11.04 -1.11 16.79
CA ILE A 268 10.54 -1.56 15.48
C ILE A 268 11.64 -1.51 14.43
N LEU A 269 12.55 -0.54 14.52
CA LEU A 269 13.72 -0.41 13.65
C LEU A 269 14.89 -1.34 14.05
N GLY A 270 14.72 -2.20 15.06
CA GLY A 270 15.73 -3.16 15.51
C GLY A 270 16.75 -2.61 16.51
N HIS A 271 16.58 -1.37 17.01
CA HIS A 271 17.49 -0.81 18.00
C HIS A 271 17.10 -1.26 19.42
N ARG A 272 18.00 -1.98 20.10
CA ARG A 272 17.86 -2.32 21.53
C ARG A 272 17.74 -1.07 22.40
N ASN A 273 18.56 -0.06 22.10
CA ASN A 273 18.51 1.29 22.67
C ASN A 273 18.11 2.30 21.58
N PRO A 274 16.83 2.73 21.54
CA PRO A 274 16.33 3.70 20.56
C PRO A 274 17.11 5.02 20.59
N ASP A 275 17.80 5.35 19.50
CA ASP A 275 18.34 6.69 19.28
C ASP A 275 17.18 7.65 18.97
N ARG A 276 16.65 8.28 20.04
CA ARG A 276 15.54 9.23 19.94
C ARG A 276 15.88 10.44 19.06
N PRO A 277 17.06 11.07 19.16
CA PRO A 277 17.49 12.11 18.22
C PRO A 277 17.40 11.69 16.75
N THR A 278 17.81 10.47 16.41
CA THR A 278 17.73 9.96 15.03
C THR A 278 16.29 9.78 14.58
N ILE A 279 15.41 9.25 15.44
CA ILE A 279 13.98 9.13 15.14
C ILE A 279 13.36 10.51 14.91
N ASP A 280 13.68 11.49 15.75
CA ASP A 280 13.18 12.87 15.61
C ASP A 280 13.65 13.51 14.32
N LYS A 281 14.93 13.35 13.98
CA LYS A 281 15.49 13.81 12.72
C LYS A 281 14.76 13.17 11.54
N TYR A 282 14.51 11.86 11.59
CA TYR A 282 13.86 11.16 10.49
C TYR A 282 12.40 11.55 10.31
N PHE A 283 11.62 11.65 11.39
CA PHE A 283 10.24 12.14 11.31
C PHE A 283 10.15 13.61 10.91
N SER A 284 11.11 14.44 11.30
CA SER A 284 11.22 15.81 10.81
C SER A 284 11.43 15.87 9.29
N ILE A 285 12.27 14.97 8.74
CA ILE A 285 12.47 14.87 7.28
C ILE A 285 11.21 14.34 6.59
N LEU A 286 10.54 13.31 7.14
CA LEU A 286 9.28 12.81 6.61
C LEU A 286 8.19 13.89 6.62
N GLN A 287 8.17 14.75 7.64
CA GLN A 287 7.25 15.87 7.71
C GLN A 287 7.57 16.92 6.64
N GLN A 288 8.83 17.32 6.50
CA GLN A 288 9.26 18.23 5.42
C GLN A 288 8.97 17.66 4.02
N ALA A 289 8.94 16.34 3.88
CA ALA A 289 8.62 15.69 2.61
C ALA A 289 7.10 15.51 2.36
N GLY A 290 6.24 15.90 3.31
CA GLY A 290 4.78 15.80 3.21
C GLY A 290 4.22 14.39 3.49
N ALA A 291 4.99 13.51 4.12
CA ALA A 291 4.57 12.13 4.40
C ALA A 291 3.77 11.99 5.69
N VAL A 292 4.14 12.77 6.72
CA VAL A 292 3.62 12.67 8.08
C VAL A 292 3.52 14.05 8.72
N MET A 293 2.64 14.20 9.69
CA MET A 293 2.57 15.36 10.56
C MET A 293 2.95 14.93 11.97
N VAL A 294 3.88 15.66 12.58
CA VAL A 294 4.38 15.41 13.94
C VAL A 294 3.76 16.42 14.89
N LEU A 295 2.80 15.96 15.69
CA LEU A 295 2.16 16.78 16.73
C LEU A 295 2.89 16.56 18.05
N THR A 296 3.44 17.62 18.65
CA THR A 296 4.16 17.51 19.93
C THR A 296 3.42 18.27 21.02
N THR A 297 3.10 17.57 22.11
CA THR A 297 2.43 18.16 23.29
C THR A 297 3.06 17.57 24.55
N ASN A 298 3.47 18.42 25.50
CA ASN A 298 4.10 18.01 26.76
C ASN A 298 5.24 17.00 26.58
N GLY A 299 6.10 17.23 25.58
CA GLY A 299 7.24 16.35 25.25
C GLY A 299 6.87 15.01 24.61
N ARG A 300 5.59 14.74 24.32
CA ARG A 300 5.13 13.53 23.63
C ARG A 300 4.78 13.86 22.19
N SER A 301 5.35 13.09 21.26
CA SER A 301 5.07 13.20 19.83
C SER A 301 4.00 12.20 19.42
N ARG A 302 3.06 12.65 18.58
CA ARG A 302 2.06 11.84 17.88
C ARG A 302 2.33 11.99 16.39
N TYR A 303 2.16 10.91 15.65
CA TYR A 303 2.48 10.86 14.23
C TYR A 303 1.22 10.55 13.46
N LEU A 304 0.81 11.48 12.60
CA LEU A 304 -0.33 11.35 11.71
C LEU A 304 0.22 11.15 10.30
N VAL A 305 -0.23 10.13 9.57
CA VAL A 305 0.26 9.85 8.22
C VAL A 305 -0.68 10.45 7.17
N HIS A 306 -0.13 10.96 6.08
CA HIS A 306 -0.91 11.56 5.01
C HIS A 306 -1.88 10.53 4.38
N PRO A 307 -3.20 10.81 4.30
CA PRO A 307 -4.20 9.84 3.83
C PRO A 307 -4.09 9.50 2.33
N ASP A 308 -3.46 10.38 1.56
CA ASP A 308 -3.14 10.11 0.14
C ASP A 308 -1.82 9.33 -0.03
N LEU A 309 -1.04 9.14 1.03
CA LEU A 309 0.08 8.20 1.03
C LEU A 309 -0.39 6.81 1.48
N MET A 310 -1.07 6.74 2.62
CA MET A 310 -1.54 5.50 3.23
C MET A 310 -3.03 5.56 3.54
N PHE A 311 -3.76 4.50 3.21
CA PHE A 311 -5.20 4.44 3.41
C PHE A 311 -5.68 3.02 3.69
N ARG A 312 -6.69 2.85 4.54
CA ARG A 312 -7.12 1.52 4.98
C ARG A 312 -8.62 1.25 4.90
N LEU A 313 -9.41 2.26 4.54
CA LEU A 313 -10.84 2.08 4.32
C LEU A 313 -11.12 1.62 2.88
N ASP A 314 -12.26 0.99 2.69
CA ASP A 314 -12.79 0.64 1.37
C ASP A 314 -13.47 1.82 0.66
N SER A 315 -13.58 2.97 1.32
CA SER A 315 -14.05 4.21 0.72
C SER A 315 -13.00 4.86 -0.20
N ASN A 316 -13.42 5.86 -0.96
CA ASN A 316 -12.54 6.73 -1.74
C ASN A 316 -11.90 7.86 -0.89
N GLY A 317 -12.04 7.80 0.44
CA GLY A 317 -11.51 8.81 1.37
C GLY A 317 -12.13 10.19 1.20
N GLN A 318 -13.37 10.29 0.76
CA GLN A 318 -14.11 11.56 0.66
C GLN A 318 -14.94 11.89 1.90
N ASP A 319 -14.87 11.06 2.94
CA ASP A 319 -15.47 11.36 4.24
C ASP A 319 -14.89 12.64 4.84
N GLU A 320 -15.68 13.27 5.70
CA GLU A 320 -15.38 14.56 6.30
C GLU A 320 -14.05 14.54 7.06
N TYR A 321 -13.79 13.52 7.86
CA TYR A 321 -12.55 13.40 8.62
C TYR A 321 -11.34 13.34 7.69
N THR A 322 -11.38 12.52 6.63
CA THR A 322 -10.27 12.44 5.68
C THR A 322 -10.02 13.76 4.96
N ARG A 323 -11.07 14.50 4.58
CA ARG A 323 -10.95 15.84 3.99
C ARG A 323 -10.35 16.84 4.97
N HIS A 324 -10.77 16.79 6.23
CA HIS A 324 -10.20 17.61 7.31
C HIS A 324 -8.70 17.35 7.47
N ILE A 325 -8.28 16.09 7.52
CA ILE A 325 -6.86 15.73 7.65
C ILE A 325 -6.05 16.20 6.43
N ARG A 326 -6.56 16.07 5.20
CA ARG A 326 -5.88 16.64 4.02
C ARG A 326 -5.71 18.15 4.13
N ALA A 327 -6.74 18.86 4.59
CA ALA A 327 -6.67 20.31 4.77
C ALA A 327 -5.60 20.69 5.81
N GLN A 328 -5.48 19.93 6.91
CA GLN A 328 -4.40 20.15 7.89
C GLN A 328 -3.01 19.98 7.26
N PHE A 329 -2.79 18.95 6.44
CA PHE A 329 -1.51 18.80 5.71
C PHE A 329 -1.25 19.99 4.77
N GLY A 330 -2.26 20.43 4.02
CA GLY A 330 -2.12 21.60 3.14
C GLY A 330 -1.81 22.91 3.86
N GLN A 331 -2.22 23.07 5.13
CA GLN A 331 -1.84 24.21 5.96
C GLN A 331 -0.39 24.16 6.44
N HIS A 332 0.21 22.97 6.50
CA HIS A 332 1.59 22.75 6.92
C HIS A 332 2.61 22.78 5.76
N ASP A 333 2.13 22.74 4.51
CA ASP A 333 2.95 22.75 3.29
C ASP A 333 3.29 24.19 2.80
N ASN A 334 2.73 25.22 3.43
CA ASN A 334 3.07 26.65 3.25
C ASN A 334 3.89 27.16 4.45
#